data_AF-A0A420CZI5-F1
#
_entry.id   AF-A0A420CZI5-F1
#
_cell.length_a   1.000
_cell.length_b   1.000
_cell.length_c   1.000
_cell.angle_alpha   90.00
_cell.angle_beta   90.00
_cell.angle_gamma   90.00
#
_symmetry.space_group_name_H-M   'P 1'
#
loop_
_entity.id
_entity.type
_entity.pdbx_description
1 polymer ?
#
loop_
_entity_poly.entity_id
_entity_poly.type
_entity_poly.pdbx_seq_one_letter_code
_entity_poly.pdbx_strand_id
1 'polypeptide(L)'
;MDQRPDPRLDTRPNVTQNAGMSGASWGIAILLIVVIAAAAFFVFGNRDMATTTAPATSTTEPATPPAATTPPAEPAPAAPPADTAPATPPAADPVTPPPASTPATPPTTTP
;
A
#
# COMPACT_ATOMS: atom_id res chain seq x y z
N MET A 1 -77.40 -23.78 -78.01
CA MET A 1 -76.68 -23.55 -76.73
C MET A 1 -75.81 -22.33 -76.94
N ASP A 2 -76.31 -21.14 -76.57
CA ASP A 2 -75.55 -19.90 -76.69
C ASP A 2 -74.54 -19.81 -75.54
N GLN A 3 -73.36 -20.41 -75.73
CA GLN A 3 -72.20 -20.11 -74.89
C GLN A 3 -71.65 -18.74 -75.30
N ARG A 4 -72.37 -17.66 -74.96
CA ARG A 4 -71.71 -16.35 -74.93
C ARG A 4 -70.73 -16.38 -73.76
N PRO A 5 -69.43 -16.11 -74.00
CA PRO A 5 -68.48 -15.90 -72.92
C PRO A 5 -69.05 -14.84 -71.96
N ASP A 6 -69.24 -15.20 -70.70
CA ASP A 6 -69.75 -14.27 -69.70
C ASP A 6 -68.64 -13.23 -69.39
N PRO A 7 -68.81 -11.95 -69.76
CA PRO A 7 -67.77 -10.92 -69.57
C PRO A 7 -67.44 -10.70 -68.09
N ARG A 8 -68.25 -11.20 -67.15
CA ARG A 8 -67.97 -11.17 -65.71
C ARG A 8 -66.83 -12.09 -65.29
N LEU A 9 -66.50 -13.10 -66.10
CA LEU A 9 -65.34 -13.96 -65.86
C LEU A 9 -64.04 -13.20 -66.14
N ASP A 10 -64.04 -12.31 -67.14
CA ASP A 10 -62.90 -11.46 -67.50
C ASP A 10 -62.71 -10.27 -66.56
N THR A 11 -63.75 -9.91 -65.78
CA THR A 11 -63.68 -8.80 -64.82
C THR A 11 -63.27 -9.23 -63.41
N ARG A 12 -62.98 -10.52 -63.18
CA ARG A 12 -62.49 -10.94 -61.86
C ARG A 12 -61.14 -10.27 -61.62
N PRO A 13 -60.98 -9.48 -60.53
CA PRO A 13 -59.67 -9.00 -60.15
C PRO A 13 -58.74 -10.20 -60.07
N ASN A 14 -57.61 -10.15 -60.77
CA ASN A 14 -56.53 -11.10 -60.54
C ASN A 14 -56.01 -10.83 -59.13
N VAL A 15 -56.65 -11.45 -58.14
CA VAL A 15 -56.12 -11.53 -56.79
C VAL A 15 -54.90 -12.40 -56.94
N THR A 16 -53.75 -11.76 -57.12
CA THR A 16 -52.47 -12.38 -56.83
C THR A 16 -52.57 -12.74 -55.36
N GLN A 17 -52.98 -13.99 -55.08
CA GLN A 17 -52.79 -14.55 -53.77
C GLN A 17 -51.30 -14.47 -53.56
N ASN A 18 -50.88 -13.51 -52.76
CA ASN A 18 -49.56 -13.51 -52.15
C ASN A 18 -49.52 -14.86 -51.44
N ALA A 19 -49.00 -15.88 -52.13
CA ALA A 19 -48.99 -17.26 -51.68
C ALA A 19 -48.16 -17.23 -50.42
N GLY A 20 -48.86 -17.07 -49.29
CA GLY A 20 -48.30 -16.55 -48.07
C GLY A 20 -47.06 -17.35 -47.76
N MET A 21 -45.92 -16.68 -47.85
CA MET A 21 -44.61 -17.12 -47.36
C MET A 21 -44.54 -18.66 -47.32
N SER A 22 -44.49 -19.30 -48.50
CA SER A 22 -44.40 -20.77 -48.68
C SER A 22 -43.57 -21.39 -47.56
N GLY A 23 -43.97 -22.53 -46.96
CA GLY A 23 -43.25 -23.13 -45.82
C GLY A 23 -41.73 -23.28 -46.03
N ALA A 24 -41.29 -23.35 -47.29
CA ALA A 24 -39.89 -23.26 -47.67
C ALA A 24 -39.23 -21.91 -47.32
N SER A 25 -39.88 -20.78 -47.58
CA SER A 25 -39.39 -19.44 -47.23
C SER A 25 -39.29 -19.23 -45.71
N TRP A 26 -40.22 -19.78 -44.93
CA TRP A 26 -40.12 -19.77 -43.47
C TRP A 26 -38.98 -20.66 -42.97
N GLY A 27 -38.82 -21.86 -43.57
CA GLY A 27 -37.71 -22.75 -43.29
C GLY A 27 -36.34 -22.14 -43.61
N ILE A 28 -36.22 -21.46 -44.76
CA ILE A 28 -35.02 -20.72 -45.15
C ILE A 28 -34.75 -19.57 -44.17
N ALA A 29 -35.78 -18.83 -43.77
CA ALA A 29 -35.61 -17.75 -42.79
C ALA A 29 -35.09 -18.26 -41.44
N ILE A 30 -35.64 -19.36 -40.92
CA ILE A 30 -35.14 -19.99 -39.69
C ILE A 30 -33.69 -20.45 -39.86
N LEU A 31 -33.38 -21.12 -40.97
CA LEU A 31 -32.04 -21.62 -41.23
C LEU A 31 -31.01 -20.48 -41.26
N LEU A 32 -31.33 -19.37 -41.91
CA LEU A 32 -30.48 -18.18 -41.92
C LEU A 32 -30.25 -17.61 -40.52
N ILE A 33 -31.30 -17.53 -39.69
CA ILE A 33 -31.18 -17.06 -38.30
C ILE A 33 -30.24 -17.97 -37.51
N VAL A 34 -30.39 -19.29 -37.60
CA VAL A 34 -29.53 -20.25 -36.88
C VAL A 34 -28.09 -20.16 -37.34
N VAL A 35 -27.83 -20.03 -38.65
CA VAL A 35 -26.47 -19.88 -39.18
C VAL A 35 -25.81 -18.59 -38.69
N ILE A 36 -26.54 -17.47 -38.71
CA ILE A 36 -26.04 -16.18 -38.21
C ILE A 36 -25.78 -16.26 -36.70
N ALA A 37 -26.68 -16.88 -35.94
CA ALA A 37 -26.52 -17.07 -34.50
C ALA A 37 -25.31 -17.97 -34.18
N ALA A 38 -25.10 -19.05 -34.93
CA ALA A 38 -23.94 -19.93 -34.76
C ALA A 38 -22.63 -19.24 -35.13
N ALA A 39 -22.61 -18.45 -36.22
CA ALA A 39 -21.46 -17.65 -36.59
C ALA A 39 -21.14 -16.58 -35.52
N ALA A 40 -22.17 -15.88 -35.02
CA ALA A 40 -22.01 -14.93 -33.92
C ALA A 40 -21.54 -15.62 -32.63
N PHE A 41 -22.06 -16.80 -32.29
CA PHE A 41 -21.59 -17.58 -31.15
C PHE A 41 -20.14 -18.03 -31.33
N PHE A 42 -19.73 -18.41 -32.53
CA PHE A 42 -18.33 -18.76 -32.79
C PHE A 42 -17.40 -17.54 -32.70
N VAL A 43 -17.81 -16.38 -33.21
CA VAL A 43 -17.00 -15.14 -33.20
C VAL A 43 -16.97 -14.46 -31.83
N PHE A 44 -18.10 -14.42 -31.13
CA PHE A 44 -18.26 -13.71 -29.85
C PHE A 44 -18.32 -14.65 -28.65
N GLY A 45 -18.98 -15.81 -28.77
CA GLY A 45 -19.13 -16.77 -27.68
C GLY A 45 -17.90 -17.66 -27.43
N ASN A 46 -17.01 -17.85 -28.41
CA ASN A 46 -15.74 -18.57 -28.18
C ASN A 46 -14.67 -17.71 -27.48
N ARG A 47 -14.99 -16.48 -27.08
CA ARG A 47 -14.08 -15.64 -26.28
C ARG A 47 -14.22 -15.86 -24.77
N ASP A 48 -15.27 -16.57 -24.33
CA ASP A 48 -15.64 -16.67 -22.91
C ASP A 48 -15.79 -18.13 -22.41
N MET A 49 -14.96 -19.05 -22.92
CA MET A 49 -14.35 -20.06 -22.03
C MET A 49 -13.11 -19.51 -21.33
N ALA A 50 -12.77 -18.23 -21.56
CA ALA A 50 -12.14 -17.46 -20.52
C ALA A 50 -13.19 -17.32 -19.42
N THR A 51 -13.02 -18.11 -18.36
CA THR A 51 -13.62 -17.86 -17.05
C THR A 51 -13.77 -16.37 -16.89
N THR A 52 -15.01 -15.87 -16.91
CA THR A 52 -15.29 -14.51 -16.45
C THR A 52 -14.91 -14.54 -14.97
N THR A 53 -13.64 -14.31 -14.73
CA THR A 53 -13.11 -13.98 -13.42
C THR A 53 -13.71 -12.62 -13.20
N ALA A 54 -14.83 -12.57 -12.47
CA ALA A 54 -15.31 -11.31 -11.93
C ALA A 54 -14.08 -10.56 -11.40
N PRO A 55 -13.93 -9.25 -11.66
CA PRO A 55 -12.81 -8.51 -11.11
C PRO A 55 -12.78 -8.81 -9.62
N ALA A 56 -11.71 -9.44 -9.15
CA ALA A 56 -11.54 -9.65 -7.73
C ALA A 56 -11.46 -8.24 -7.15
N THR A 57 -12.51 -7.81 -6.47
CA THR A 57 -12.47 -6.62 -5.63
C THR A 57 -11.49 -6.92 -4.51
N SER A 58 -10.22 -6.63 -4.76
CA SER A 58 -9.22 -6.53 -3.71
C SER A 58 -9.55 -5.26 -2.93
N THR A 59 -10.35 -5.41 -1.87
CA THR A 59 -10.39 -4.42 -0.80
C THR A 59 -9.01 -4.43 -0.16
N THR A 60 -8.17 -3.46 -0.56
CA THR A 60 -7.02 -3.07 0.24
C THR A 60 -7.57 -2.34 1.46
N GLU A 61 -7.50 -2.98 2.62
CA GLU A 61 -7.68 -2.28 3.88
C GLU A 61 -6.63 -1.14 3.95
N PRO A 62 -7.00 0.08 4.36
CA PRO A 62 -6.04 1.14 4.55
C PRO A 62 -4.93 0.68 5.49
N ALA A 63 -3.67 0.75 5.04
CA ALA A 63 -2.54 0.41 5.89
C ALA A 63 -2.51 1.34 7.11
N THR A 64 -2.44 0.75 8.31
CA THR A 64 -2.23 1.52 9.54
C THR A 64 -0.95 2.34 9.39
N PRO A 65 -0.99 3.68 9.53
CA PRO A 65 0.21 4.50 9.45
C PRO A 65 1.20 4.06 10.54
N PRO A 66 2.51 4.13 10.26
CA PRO A 66 3.51 3.80 11.26
C PRO A 66 3.31 4.64 12.51
N ALA A 67 3.43 4.00 13.68
CA ALA A 67 3.34 4.70 14.95
C ALA A 67 4.40 5.82 15.00
N ALA A 68 3.98 7.01 15.42
CA ALA A 68 4.89 8.11 15.63
C ALA A 68 5.95 7.69 16.66
N THR A 69 7.23 7.74 16.26
CA THR A 69 8.34 7.52 17.17
C THR A 69 8.54 8.77 18.00
N THR A 70 8.47 8.63 19.32
CA THR A 70 8.84 9.70 20.24
C THR A 70 10.34 9.98 20.07
N PRO A 71 10.76 11.23 19.79
CA PRO A 71 12.17 11.55 19.73
C PRO A 71 12.85 11.27 21.08
N PRO A 72 14.14 10.90 21.09
CA PRO A 72 14.89 10.74 22.33
C PRO A 72 14.78 11.99 23.19
N ALA A 73 14.61 11.80 24.50
CA ALA A 73 14.60 12.91 25.45
C ALA A 73 15.91 13.70 25.35
N GLU A 74 15.80 15.03 25.38
CA GLU A 74 16.98 15.90 25.42
C GLU A 74 17.84 15.58 26.65
N PRO A 75 19.18 15.57 26.52
CA PRO A 75 20.06 15.42 27.66
C PRO A 75 19.78 16.51 28.71
N ALA A 76 19.66 16.10 29.97
CA ALA A 76 19.55 17.05 31.06
C ALA A 76 20.77 17.99 31.09
N PRO A 77 20.59 19.29 31.41
CA PRO A 77 21.70 20.22 31.57
C PRO A 77 22.75 19.68 32.55
N ALA A 78 24.03 19.90 32.24
CA ALA A 78 25.13 19.49 33.09
C ALA A 78 24.99 20.11 34.49
N ALA A 79 25.23 19.30 35.53
CA ALA A 79 25.25 19.78 36.90
C ALA A 79 26.32 20.89 37.04
N PRO A 80 26.03 21.95 37.82
CA PRO A 80 27.01 23.01 38.07
C PRO A 80 28.27 22.42 38.73
N PRO A 81 29.44 23.04 38.52
CA PRO A 81 30.68 22.60 39.14
C PRO A 81 30.53 22.55 40.66
N ALA A 82 31.02 21.47 41.27
CA ALA A 82 31.06 21.36 42.72
C ALA A 82 31.93 22.48 43.31
N ASP A 83 31.42 23.14 44.34
CA ASP A 83 32.19 24.14 45.07
C ASP A 83 33.48 23.51 45.61
N THR A 84 34.61 24.10 45.26
CA THR A 84 35.92 23.71 45.80
C THR A 84 35.93 23.91 47.31
N ALA A 85 36.15 22.82 48.04
CA ALA A 85 36.34 22.86 49.49
C ALA A 85 37.51 23.81 49.85
N PRO A 86 37.42 24.55 50.97
CA PRO A 86 38.48 25.43 51.41
C PRO A 86 39.83 24.70 51.55
N ALA A 87 40.89 25.30 51.00
CA ALA A 87 42.23 24.75 51.06
C ALA A 87 42.71 24.62 52.52
N THR A 88 43.26 23.46 52.87
CA THR A 88 43.88 23.23 54.18
C THR A 88 45.15 24.09 54.30
N PRO A 89 45.36 24.84 55.39
CA PRO A 89 46.56 25.66 55.57
C PRO A 89 47.84 24.80 55.57
N PRO A 90 48.99 25.36 55.14
CA PRO A 90 50.27 24.66 55.20
C PRO A 90 50.60 24.24 56.63
N ALA A 91 51.09 23.02 56.81
CA ALA A 91 51.66 22.58 58.08
C ALA A 91 52.93 23.40 58.37
N ALA A 92 53.09 23.87 59.61
CA ALA A 92 54.29 24.58 60.03
C ALA A 92 55.50 23.64 60.04
N ASP A 93 56.65 24.13 59.56
CA ASP A 93 57.88 23.36 59.52
C ASP A 93 58.36 22.97 60.93
N PRO A 94 58.94 21.77 61.10
CA PRO A 94 59.53 21.36 62.37
C PRO A 94 60.71 22.27 62.75
N VAL A 95 60.63 22.90 63.92
CA VAL A 95 61.72 23.70 64.46
C VAL A 95 62.77 22.77 65.07
N THR A 96 64.01 22.84 64.57
CA THR A 96 65.13 22.11 65.17
C THR A 96 65.63 22.88 66.40
N PRO A 97 65.73 22.26 67.59
CA PRO A 97 66.23 22.93 68.79
C PRO A 97 67.71 23.30 68.64
N PRO A 98 68.17 24.41 69.27
CA PRO A 98 69.56 24.82 69.19
C PRO A 98 70.49 23.79 69.87
N PRO A 99 71.75 23.69 69.40
CA PRO A 99 72.72 22.79 70.01
C PRO A 99 73.01 23.20 71.45
N ALA A 100 73.09 22.21 72.34
CA ALA A 100 73.45 22.44 73.73
C ALA A 100 74.90 22.92 73.85
N SER A 101 75.11 24.02 74.57
CA SER A 101 76.45 24.50 74.90
C SER A 101 77.13 23.56 75.90
N THR A 102 78.29 23.03 75.54
CA THR A 102 79.14 22.25 76.44
C THR A 102 79.68 23.13 77.58
N PRO A 103 79.64 22.68 78.85
CA PRO A 103 80.25 23.42 79.95
C PRO A 103 81.76 23.60 79.76
N ALA A 104 82.26 24.81 79.99
CA ALA A 104 83.68 25.11 80.00
C ALA A 104 84.38 24.39 81.18
N THR A 105 85.52 23.76 80.91
CA THR A 105 86.33 23.11 81.94
C THR A 105 87.03 24.18 82.79
N PRO A 106 86.96 24.14 84.13
CA PRO A 106 87.68 25.08 84.98
C PRO A 106 89.21 24.85 84.88
N PRO A 107 90.04 25.90 84.99
CA PRO A 107 91.49 25.74 84.94
C PRO A 107 91.99 24.97 86.17
N THR A 108 92.91 24.03 85.94
CA THR A 108 93.60 23.29 87.01
C THR A 108 94.65 24.18 87.67
N THR A 109 94.56 24.37 88.98
CA THR A 109 95.63 24.96 89.81
C THR A 109 96.42 23.85 90.51
N THR A 110 97.71 23.74 90.20
CA THR A 110 98.66 22.82 90.82
C THR A 110 99.24 23.42 92.11
N PRO A 111 99.21 22.72 93.26
CA PRO A 111 100.11 22.97 94.38
C PRO A 111 101.42 22.17 94.26
#